data_AF-A0A6C0F6T8-F1
#
_entry.id   AF-A0A6C0F6T8-F1
#
_cell.length_a   1.000
_cell.length_b   1.000
_cell.length_c   1.000
_cell.angle_alpha   90.00
_cell.angle_beta   90.00
_cell.angle_gamma   90.00
#
_symmetry.space_group_name_H-M   'P 1'
#
loop_
_entity.id
_entity.type
_entity.pdbx_description
1 polymer ?
#
loop_
_entity_poly.entity_id
_entity_poly.type
_entity_poly.pdbx_seq_one_letter_code
_entity_poly.pdbx_strand_id
1 'polypeptide(L)'
;MPRTELPKRDESGPIDYLDEDPEIPTQKYCIVSFLSPEKVVKNKEEFYFEKFVEWMDYEWKIKGLESLMAFMSKKYALKIDDLMKDANDFVAVRKEEVKKTDIREQYEIFLLKNEKDLQEMYDNKVEFRTNIRGVKVRRAFPTVEEAQVFSKVLQRRYPKDNLYIGKVGAWLPWDPSEHLMPEVEYAEKELNELMRKYKENESNKEMFFAEQREEAIKAQKEENERRKKANAEEKALEDASKAVHPSEGAHRD
;
A
#
# COMPACT_ATOMS: atom_id res chain seq x y z
N MET A 1 -15.99 17.60 -1.47
CA MET A 1 -17.03 16.97 -2.32
C MET A 1 -17.30 15.60 -1.75
N PRO A 2 -18.56 15.20 -1.53
CA PRO A 2 -18.87 13.86 -1.06
C PRO A 2 -18.29 12.84 -2.04
N ARG A 3 -17.59 11.83 -1.52
CA ARG A 3 -16.99 10.77 -2.31
C ARG A 3 -18.10 10.10 -3.11
N THR A 4 -18.08 10.26 -4.43
CA THR A 4 -19.01 9.53 -5.30
C THR A 4 -18.54 8.08 -5.30
N GLU A 5 -19.26 7.21 -4.61
CA GLU A 5 -18.97 5.78 -4.64
C GLU A 5 -19.43 5.22 -5.98
N LEU A 6 -18.47 4.92 -6.84
CA LEU A 6 -18.74 4.26 -8.10
C LEU A 6 -19.12 2.78 -7.83
N PRO A 7 -20.09 2.21 -8.56
CA PRO A 7 -20.56 0.84 -8.35
C PRO A 7 -19.42 -0.19 -8.48
N LYS A 8 -19.43 -1.27 -7.72
CA LYS A 8 -18.31 -2.25 -7.77
C LYS A 8 -18.54 -3.38 -8.77
N ARG A 9 -19.79 -3.61 -9.19
CA ARG A 9 -20.21 -4.73 -10.04
C ARG A 9 -21.41 -4.33 -10.90
N ASP A 10 -21.41 -4.78 -12.14
CA ASP A 10 -22.53 -4.75 -13.07
C ASP A 10 -23.00 -6.19 -13.39
N GLU A 11 -24.04 -6.33 -14.20
CA GLU A 11 -24.63 -7.62 -14.61
C GLU A 11 -23.62 -8.59 -15.27
N SER A 12 -22.51 -8.06 -15.82
CA SER A 12 -21.45 -8.82 -16.47
C SER A 12 -20.24 -9.13 -15.58
N GLY A 13 -20.16 -8.64 -14.33
CA GLY A 13 -19.02 -8.87 -13.44
C GLY A 13 -18.50 -7.61 -12.73
N PRO A 14 -17.25 -7.63 -12.21
CA PRO A 14 -16.58 -6.45 -11.67
C PRO A 14 -16.51 -5.35 -12.74
N ILE A 15 -16.85 -4.11 -12.37
CA ILE A 15 -16.81 -2.99 -13.30
C ILE A 15 -15.36 -2.57 -13.49
N ASP A 16 -14.86 -2.70 -14.72
CA ASP A 16 -13.64 -2.02 -15.11
C ASP A 16 -13.99 -0.58 -15.49
N TYR A 17 -13.29 0.37 -14.88
CA TYR A 17 -13.49 1.77 -15.19
C TYR A 17 -12.50 2.08 -16.31
N LEU A 18 -12.98 2.38 -17.52
CA LEU A 18 -12.17 2.58 -18.74
C LEU A 18 -11.62 1.28 -19.34
N ASP A 19 -12.33 0.78 -20.35
CA ASP A 19 -11.92 -0.38 -21.16
C ASP A 19 -10.65 -0.07 -21.98
N GLU A 20 -9.91 -1.13 -22.35
CA GLU A 20 -8.75 -0.98 -23.23
C GLU A 20 -9.16 -0.50 -24.63
N ASP A 21 -8.53 0.58 -25.10
CA ASP A 21 -8.77 1.09 -26.44
C ASP A 21 -8.18 0.14 -27.51
N PRO A 22 -8.78 0.06 -28.70
CA PRO A 22 -8.22 -0.70 -29.81
C PRO A 22 -6.83 -0.16 -30.20
N GLU A 23 -5.87 -1.07 -30.37
CA GLU A 23 -4.49 -0.71 -30.68
C GLU A 23 -4.38 0.04 -32.02
N ILE A 24 -3.73 1.21 -31.99
CA ILE A 24 -3.33 1.92 -33.20
C ILE A 24 -1.92 1.43 -33.60
N PRO A 25 -1.75 0.78 -34.77
CA PRO A 25 -0.49 0.12 -35.13
C PRO A 25 0.76 1.00 -35.07
N THR A 26 0.62 2.30 -35.36
CA THR A 26 1.73 3.28 -35.37
C THR A 26 1.99 3.93 -34.01
N GLN A 27 1.12 3.71 -33.02
CA GLN A 27 1.11 4.42 -31.74
C GLN A 27 0.87 3.45 -30.58
N LYS A 28 1.49 2.27 -30.61
CA LYS A 28 1.29 1.26 -29.56
C LYS A 28 1.90 1.65 -28.22
N TYR A 29 3.01 2.39 -28.23
CA TYR A 29 3.75 2.77 -27.03
C TYR A 29 3.96 4.27 -26.99
N CYS A 30 3.84 4.90 -25.83
CA CYS A 30 4.15 6.31 -25.66
C CYS A 30 5.17 6.52 -24.54
N ILE A 31 5.98 7.57 -24.70
CA ILE A 31 6.83 8.04 -23.61
C ILE A 31 6.05 9.06 -22.79
N VAL A 32 5.94 8.80 -21.51
CA VAL A 32 5.24 9.64 -20.55
C VAL A 32 6.23 10.15 -19.51
N SER A 33 6.08 11.41 -19.11
CA SER A 33 6.76 11.98 -17.94
C SER A 33 5.71 12.39 -16.93
N PHE A 34 5.89 11.97 -15.68
CA PHE A 34 5.05 12.40 -14.57
C PHE A 34 5.75 13.50 -13.77
N LEU A 35 4.95 14.48 -13.34
CA LEU A 35 5.33 15.43 -12.31
C LEU A 35 4.46 15.13 -11.09
N SER A 36 5.08 14.53 -10.07
CA SER A 36 4.42 14.24 -8.79
C SER A 36 4.94 15.18 -7.72
N PRO A 37 4.15 16.19 -7.32
CA PRO A 37 4.53 17.13 -6.25
C PRO A 37 4.82 16.43 -4.93
N GLU A 38 4.21 15.26 -4.68
CA GLU A 38 4.24 14.48 -3.44
C GLU A 38 5.66 14.03 -3.05
N LYS A 39 6.55 13.83 -4.03
CA LYS A 39 7.95 13.46 -3.78
C LYS A 39 8.81 14.64 -3.33
N VAL A 40 8.38 15.88 -3.61
CA VAL A 40 9.20 17.10 -3.48
C VAL A 40 8.63 18.09 -2.47
N VAL A 41 7.32 18.08 -2.30
CA VAL A 41 6.56 19.02 -1.49
C VAL A 41 5.68 18.21 -0.53
N LYS A 42 5.60 18.65 0.75
CA LYS A 42 4.67 18.04 1.71
C LYS A 42 3.28 18.01 1.10
N ASN A 43 2.64 16.84 1.15
CA ASN A 43 1.32 16.64 0.58
C ASN A 43 0.38 17.72 1.11
N LYS A 44 -0.28 18.43 0.17
CA LYS A 44 -1.19 19.53 0.49
C LYS A 44 -2.26 19.10 1.50
N GLU A 45 -2.78 17.90 1.33
CA GLU A 45 -3.76 17.28 2.22
C GLU A 45 -3.19 17.06 3.64
N GLU A 46 -1.95 16.60 3.75
CA GLU A 46 -1.28 16.38 5.03
C GLU A 46 -1.01 17.70 5.75
N PHE A 47 -0.61 18.75 5.00
CA PHE A 47 -0.45 20.09 5.55
C PHE A 47 -1.79 20.67 6.05
N TYR A 48 -2.87 20.49 5.29
CA TYR A 48 -4.20 20.92 5.71
C TYR A 48 -4.71 20.15 6.92
N PHE A 49 -4.41 18.86 6.99
CA PHE A 49 -4.74 18.03 8.14
C PHE A 49 -3.94 18.44 9.38
N GLU A 50 -2.65 18.73 9.26
CA GLU A 50 -1.83 19.24 10.37
C GLU A 50 -2.40 20.55 10.93
N LYS A 51 -2.79 21.49 10.06
CA LYS A 51 -3.45 22.74 10.47
C LYS A 51 -4.84 22.54 11.04
N PHE A 52 -5.59 21.57 10.56
CA PHE A 52 -6.85 21.19 11.16
C PHE A 52 -6.65 20.63 12.58
N VAL A 53 -5.65 19.79 12.81
CA VAL A 53 -5.36 19.24 14.14
C VAL A 53 -4.97 20.36 15.11
N GLU A 54 -4.13 21.31 14.70
CA GLU A 54 -3.80 22.50 15.50
C GLU A 54 -5.05 23.34 15.82
N TRP A 55 -5.90 23.58 14.82
CA TRP A 55 -7.15 24.34 14.99
C TRP A 55 -8.14 23.63 15.91
N MET A 56 -8.31 22.31 15.73
CA MET A 56 -9.22 21.47 16.52
C MET A 56 -8.74 21.39 17.97
N ASP A 57 -7.44 21.25 18.21
CA ASP A 57 -6.86 21.23 19.55
C ASP A 57 -7.10 22.58 20.27
N TYR A 58 -6.97 23.70 19.56
CA TYR A 58 -7.31 25.02 20.10
C TYR A 58 -8.82 25.19 20.35
N GLU A 59 -9.66 24.80 19.40
CA GLU A 59 -11.12 24.89 19.52
C GLU A 59 -11.65 24.03 20.68
N TRP A 60 -11.11 22.82 20.86
CA TRP A 60 -11.48 21.93 21.97
C TRP A 60 -11.00 22.46 23.31
N LYS A 61 -9.79 23.00 23.39
CA LYS A 61 -9.28 23.64 24.61
C LYS A 61 -10.16 24.83 25.01
N ILE A 62 -10.53 25.69 24.07
CA ILE A 62 -11.36 26.87 24.36
C ILE A 62 -12.81 26.50 24.66
N LYS A 63 -13.46 25.64 23.85
CA LYS A 63 -14.85 25.23 24.11
C LYS A 63 -14.99 24.46 25.41
N GLY A 64 -13.98 23.67 25.77
CA GLY A 64 -13.89 23.00 27.08
C GLY A 64 -13.77 24.01 28.23
N LEU A 65 -12.97 25.07 28.07
CA LEU A 65 -12.79 26.14 29.06
C LEU A 65 -14.03 27.06 29.20
N GLU A 66 -14.67 27.44 28.10
CA GLU A 66 -15.84 28.34 28.09
C GLU A 66 -17.09 27.68 28.70
N SER A 67 -17.35 26.42 28.36
CA SER A 67 -18.50 25.68 28.92
C SER A 67 -18.35 25.41 30.41
N LEU A 68 -17.10 25.26 30.88
CA LEU A 68 -16.78 25.10 32.28
C LEU A 68 -16.90 26.42 33.07
N MET A 69 -16.43 27.54 32.52
CA MET A 69 -16.60 28.87 33.14
C MET A 69 -18.07 29.33 33.18
N ALA A 70 -18.87 28.97 32.18
CA ALA A 70 -20.28 29.35 32.10
C ALA A 70 -21.17 28.61 33.13
N PHE A 71 -20.85 27.36 33.46
CA PHE A 71 -21.62 26.58 34.45
C PHE A 71 -21.29 27.00 35.89
N MET A 72 -20.03 27.35 36.17
CA MET A 72 -19.56 27.93 37.44
C MET A 72 -20.27 29.19 37.88
N SER A 73 -20.28 30.15 36.95
CA SER A 73 -20.61 31.52 37.27
C SER A 73 -22.09 31.66 37.63
N LYS A 74 -22.92 30.70 37.19
CA LYS A 74 -24.37 30.76 37.31
C LYS A 74 -24.98 30.03 38.51
N LYS A 75 -24.39 28.92 38.98
CA LYS A 75 -25.06 28.08 40.01
C LYS A 75 -24.71 28.44 41.45
N TYR A 76 -23.51 28.96 41.72
CA TYR A 76 -23.04 29.12 43.12
C TYR A 76 -22.56 30.50 43.55
N ALA A 77 -22.41 31.49 42.67
CA ALA A 77 -21.72 32.76 43.03
C ALA A 77 -20.40 32.49 43.80
N LEU A 78 -19.66 31.44 43.42
CA LEU A 78 -18.56 30.90 44.22
C LEU A 78 -17.26 30.73 43.45
N LYS A 79 -16.24 30.61 44.30
CA LYS A 79 -14.81 30.45 44.04
C LYS A 79 -14.49 29.12 43.35
N ILE A 80 -13.34 29.11 42.69
CA ILE A 80 -12.92 28.22 41.60
C ILE A 80 -12.83 26.72 41.94
N ASP A 81 -12.70 26.32 43.21
CA ASP A 81 -12.33 24.94 43.57
C ASP A 81 -13.45 23.89 43.43
N ASP A 82 -14.72 24.24 43.69
CA ASP A 82 -15.84 23.31 43.48
C ASP A 82 -16.15 23.06 41.98
N LEU A 83 -15.64 23.92 41.09
CA LEU A 83 -15.79 23.74 39.64
C LEU A 83 -15.15 22.46 39.13
N MET A 84 -13.94 22.23 39.61
CA MET A 84 -13.04 21.31 38.95
C MET A 84 -13.50 19.86 39.21
N LYS A 85 -14.36 19.65 40.20
CA LYS A 85 -14.97 18.37 40.51
C LYS A 85 -16.20 18.09 39.62
N ASP A 86 -17.07 19.07 39.41
CA ASP A 86 -18.23 18.98 38.49
C ASP A 86 -17.80 18.88 37.02
N ALA A 87 -16.65 19.48 36.65
CA ALA A 87 -16.01 19.33 35.35
C ALA A 87 -15.82 17.86 34.95
N ASN A 88 -15.42 17.03 35.90
CA ASN A 88 -15.07 15.63 35.67
C ASN A 88 -16.31 14.74 35.48
N ASP A 89 -17.41 15.03 36.18
CA ASP A 89 -18.68 14.32 36.01
C ASP A 89 -19.41 14.73 34.73
N PHE A 90 -19.25 15.99 34.29
CA PHE A 90 -19.81 16.49 33.02
C PHE A 90 -19.16 15.83 31.80
N VAL A 91 -17.85 15.57 31.85
CA VAL A 91 -17.13 14.84 30.78
C VAL A 91 -17.57 13.37 30.70
N ALA A 92 -17.98 12.74 31.81
CA ALA A 92 -18.48 11.37 31.81
C ALA A 92 -19.87 11.23 31.15
N VAL A 93 -20.75 12.22 31.30
CA VAL A 93 -22.08 12.27 30.65
C VAL A 93 -21.98 12.64 29.17
N ARG A 94 -21.06 13.54 28.80
CA ARG A 94 -20.86 13.98 27.40
C ARG A 94 -20.07 13.03 26.53
N LYS A 95 -19.50 11.96 27.09
CA LYS A 95 -18.80 10.91 26.33
C LYS A 95 -19.67 10.24 25.27
N GLU A 96 -21.00 10.25 25.40
CA GLU A 96 -21.94 9.73 24.38
C GLU A 96 -22.31 10.78 23.30
N GLU A 97 -22.32 12.08 23.61
CA GLU A 97 -22.51 13.17 22.63
C GLU A 97 -21.25 13.42 21.78
N VAL A 98 -20.07 13.32 22.39
CA VAL A 98 -18.77 13.49 21.72
C VAL A 98 -18.48 12.31 20.76
N LYS A 99 -19.07 11.14 21.00
CA LYS A 99 -18.91 9.95 20.14
C LYS A 99 -19.54 10.07 18.74
N LYS A 100 -20.41 11.07 18.48
CA LYS A 100 -20.95 11.39 17.14
C LYS A 100 -20.27 12.59 16.48
N THR A 101 -19.15 13.06 17.02
CA THR A 101 -18.36 14.12 16.39
C THR A 101 -17.75 13.55 15.11
N ASP A 102 -18.42 13.77 13.97
CA ASP A 102 -17.86 13.36 12.70
C ASP A 102 -16.68 14.30 12.39
N ILE A 103 -15.48 13.84 12.77
CA ILE A 103 -14.21 14.52 12.53
C ILE A 103 -14.10 14.91 11.05
N ARG A 104 -14.74 14.15 10.16
CA ARG A 104 -14.80 14.45 8.73
C ARG A 104 -15.65 15.69 8.44
N GLU A 105 -16.84 15.79 9.00
CA GLU A 105 -17.70 16.98 8.83
C GLU A 105 -17.00 18.24 9.38
N GLN A 106 -16.34 18.13 10.54
CA GLN A 106 -15.57 19.24 11.09
C GLN A 106 -14.37 19.62 10.21
N TYR A 107 -13.69 18.64 9.63
CA TYR A 107 -12.62 18.88 8.67
C TYR A 107 -13.12 19.54 7.40
N GLU A 108 -14.27 19.11 6.85
CA GLU A 108 -14.89 19.74 5.68
C GLU A 108 -15.29 21.20 5.97
N ILE A 109 -15.88 21.47 7.14
CA ILE A 109 -16.23 22.83 7.56
C ILE A 109 -14.97 23.69 7.75
N PHE A 110 -13.92 23.14 8.35
CA PHE A 110 -12.64 23.83 8.52
C PHE A 110 -12.00 24.18 7.17
N LEU A 111 -11.97 23.23 6.24
CA LEU A 111 -11.48 23.45 4.89
C LEU A 111 -12.28 24.55 4.19
N LEU A 112 -13.62 24.49 4.24
CA LEU A 112 -14.47 25.45 3.55
C LEU A 112 -14.34 26.89 4.12
N LYS A 113 -14.08 27.02 5.43
CA LYS A 113 -13.87 28.32 6.08
C LYS A 113 -12.49 28.91 5.82
N ASN A 114 -11.46 28.06 5.83
CA ASN A 114 -10.07 28.50 5.81
C ASN A 114 -9.36 28.21 4.48
N GLU A 115 -10.10 27.85 3.42
CA GLU A 115 -9.53 27.39 2.14
C GLU A 115 -8.52 28.37 1.57
N LYS A 116 -8.89 29.66 1.52
CA LYS A 116 -8.04 30.72 0.95
C LYS A 116 -6.78 30.93 1.78
N ASP A 117 -6.93 31.04 3.09
CA ASP A 117 -5.82 31.28 4.01
C ASP A 117 -4.87 30.08 4.05
N LEU A 118 -5.40 28.86 4.06
CA LEU A 118 -4.61 27.62 4.00
C LEU A 118 -3.87 27.49 2.66
N GLN A 119 -4.51 27.88 1.55
CA GLN A 119 -3.89 27.92 0.23
C GLN A 119 -2.73 28.92 0.20
N GLU A 120 -2.93 30.14 0.69
CA GLU A 120 -1.88 31.16 0.75
C GLU A 120 -0.73 30.77 1.67
N MET A 121 -1.03 30.22 2.86
CA MET A 121 -0.01 29.69 3.77
C MET A 121 0.79 28.55 3.13
N TYR A 122 0.12 27.66 2.40
CA TYR A 122 0.78 26.56 1.70
C TYR A 122 1.66 27.10 0.56
N ASP A 123 1.13 27.99 -0.27
CA ASP A 123 1.83 28.54 -1.42
C ASP A 123 3.09 29.32 -0.98
N ASN A 124 2.99 30.09 0.11
CA ASN A 124 4.14 30.75 0.72
C ASN A 124 5.17 29.75 1.26
N LYS A 125 4.73 28.70 1.96
CA LYS A 125 5.62 27.65 2.51
C LYS A 125 6.33 26.87 1.41
N VAL A 126 5.70 26.72 0.25
CA VAL A 126 6.20 25.96 -0.90
C VAL A 126 6.96 26.84 -1.90
N GLU A 127 7.05 28.15 -1.64
CA GLU A 127 7.67 29.15 -2.51
C GLU A 127 7.02 29.19 -3.89
N PHE A 128 5.69 29.04 -3.95
CA PHE A 128 4.90 29.01 -5.19
C PHE A 128 5.33 27.95 -6.20
N ARG A 129 6.02 26.88 -5.76
CA ARG A 129 6.30 25.74 -6.63
C ARG A 129 5.00 25.03 -7.01
N THR A 130 4.91 24.57 -8.25
CA THR A 130 3.76 23.82 -8.77
C THR A 130 3.43 22.61 -7.91
N ASN A 131 2.23 22.62 -7.33
CA ASN A 131 1.66 21.58 -6.47
C ASN A 131 0.63 20.71 -7.22
N ILE A 132 0.61 20.78 -8.54
CA ILE A 132 -0.34 20.06 -9.40
C ILE A 132 0.35 18.81 -9.96
N ARG A 133 -0.35 17.68 -9.86
CA ARG A 133 0.01 16.44 -10.55
C ARG A 133 -0.02 16.66 -12.07
N GLY A 134 1.11 16.49 -12.73
CA GLY A 134 1.25 16.72 -14.17
C GLY A 134 1.56 15.43 -14.94
N VAL A 135 0.90 15.24 -16.09
CA VAL A 135 1.27 14.23 -17.08
C VAL A 135 1.71 14.93 -18.34
N LYS A 136 2.87 14.53 -18.85
CA LYS A 136 3.34 14.96 -20.17
C LYS A 136 3.50 13.74 -21.06
N VAL A 137 2.56 13.57 -21.97
CA VAL A 137 2.69 12.61 -23.08
C VAL A 137 3.63 13.22 -24.11
N ARG A 138 4.64 12.46 -24.53
CA ARG A 138 5.62 12.90 -25.52
C ARG A 138 5.27 12.33 -26.88
N ARG A 139 6.10 11.42 -27.37
CA ARG A 139 5.95 10.80 -28.68
C ARG A 139 5.41 9.38 -28.51
N ALA A 140 4.63 8.94 -29.48
CA ALA A 140 4.18 7.57 -29.61
C ALA A 140 4.99 6.82 -30.69
N PHE A 141 5.14 5.52 -30.50
CA PHE A 141 5.95 4.61 -31.30
C PHE A 141 5.17 3.32 -31.58
N PRO A 142 5.42 2.67 -32.72
CA PRO A 142 4.84 1.35 -33.03
C PRO A 142 5.45 0.22 -32.18
N THR A 143 6.73 0.31 -31.82
CA THR A 143 7.50 -0.76 -31.16
C THR A 143 8.16 -0.28 -29.87
N VAL A 144 8.39 -1.19 -28.92
CA VAL A 144 9.05 -0.88 -27.64
C VAL A 144 10.51 -0.50 -27.84
N GLU A 145 11.21 -1.15 -28.77
CA GLU A 145 12.64 -0.93 -29.00
C GLU A 145 12.90 0.51 -29.49
N GLU A 146 12.07 1.02 -30.40
CA GLU A 146 12.13 2.42 -30.84
C GLU A 146 11.88 3.40 -29.68
N ALA A 147 10.93 3.09 -28.81
CA ALA A 147 10.65 3.91 -27.62
C ALA A 147 11.83 3.92 -26.64
N GLN A 148 12.50 2.77 -26.44
CA GLN A 148 13.71 2.65 -25.60
C GLN A 148 14.92 3.39 -26.18
N VAL A 149 15.13 3.33 -27.49
CA VAL A 149 16.21 4.10 -28.14
C VAL A 149 15.95 5.60 -27.99
N PHE A 150 14.70 6.03 -28.19
CA PHE A 150 14.36 7.44 -28.07
C PHE A 150 14.35 7.94 -26.62
N SER A 151 13.99 7.10 -25.64
CA SER A 151 14.05 7.46 -24.23
C SER A 151 15.49 7.75 -23.79
N LYS A 152 16.49 7.00 -24.29
CA LYS A 152 17.92 7.29 -24.08
C LYS A 152 18.34 8.65 -24.65
N VAL A 153 17.80 9.04 -25.80
CA VAL A 153 18.04 10.38 -26.37
C VAL A 153 17.40 11.47 -25.51
N LEU A 154 16.16 11.26 -25.05
CA LEU A 154 15.46 12.19 -24.18
C LEU A 154 16.12 12.34 -22.83
N GLN A 155 16.65 11.27 -22.26
CA GLN A 155 17.36 11.28 -20.97
C GLN A 155 18.62 12.17 -21.04
N ARG A 156 19.34 12.13 -22.17
CA ARG A 156 20.49 13.03 -22.39
C ARG A 156 20.08 14.48 -22.57
N ARG A 157 18.95 14.74 -23.25
CA ARG A 157 18.46 16.10 -23.50
C ARG A 157 17.80 16.72 -22.27
N TYR A 158 17.12 15.91 -21.46
CA TYR A 158 16.36 16.31 -20.28
C TYR A 158 16.70 15.38 -19.10
N PRO A 159 17.88 15.53 -18.48
CA PRO A 159 18.34 14.63 -17.42
C PRO A 159 17.53 14.72 -16.13
N LYS A 160 16.70 15.76 -15.97
CA LYS A 160 15.83 15.94 -14.79
C LYS A 160 14.47 15.25 -14.92
N ASP A 161 14.12 14.82 -16.13
CA ASP A 161 12.78 14.30 -16.40
C ASP A 161 12.78 12.78 -16.17
N ASN A 162 11.86 12.31 -15.32
CA ASN A 162 11.58 10.88 -15.23
C ASN A 162 10.82 10.45 -16.49
N LEU A 163 11.34 9.43 -17.18
CA LEU A 163 10.79 8.92 -18.44
C LEU A 163 10.24 7.52 -18.22
N TYR A 164 8.99 7.33 -18.65
CA TYR A 164 8.27 6.08 -18.56
C TYR A 164 7.79 5.67 -19.95
N ILE A 165 7.78 4.37 -20.24
CA ILE A 165 7.22 3.82 -21.48
C ILE A 165 5.92 3.13 -21.11
N GLY A 166 4.81 3.61 -21.65
CA GLY A 166 3.48 3.06 -21.43
C GLY A 166 2.85 2.54 -22.71
N LYS A 167 2.03 1.50 -22.60
CA LYS A 167 1.17 1.05 -23.71
C LYS A 167 0.02 2.05 -23.87
N VAL A 168 -0.24 2.49 -25.10
CA VAL A 168 -1.35 3.37 -25.42
C VAL A 168 -2.65 2.58 -25.37
N GLY A 169 -3.69 3.15 -24.75
CA GLY A 169 -4.99 2.51 -24.58
C GLY A 169 -5.07 1.56 -23.38
N ALA A 170 -4.01 1.45 -22.56
CA ALA A 170 -4.01 0.64 -21.34
C ALA A 170 -3.94 1.52 -20.08
N TRP A 171 -4.42 0.98 -18.96
CA TRP A 171 -4.25 1.59 -17.65
C TRP A 171 -2.78 1.69 -17.26
N LEU A 172 -2.36 2.89 -16.87
CA LEU A 172 -0.99 3.15 -16.40
C LEU A 172 -1.03 3.63 -14.95
N PRO A 173 -0.19 3.07 -14.06
CA PRO A 173 -0.06 3.58 -12.71
C PRO A 173 0.51 5.01 -12.72
N TRP A 174 0.03 5.84 -11.81
CA TRP A 174 0.56 7.19 -11.62
C TRP A 174 1.94 7.12 -10.95
N ASP A 175 2.99 7.63 -11.62
CA ASP A 175 4.36 7.75 -11.09
C ASP A 175 4.82 6.53 -10.26
N PRO A 176 4.83 5.32 -10.85
CA PRO A 176 5.19 4.08 -10.18
C PRO A 176 6.62 4.12 -9.61
N SER A 177 6.82 3.40 -8.50
CA SER A 177 8.15 3.25 -7.90
C SER A 177 9.06 2.36 -8.75
N GLU A 178 10.36 2.63 -8.71
CA GLU A 178 11.37 1.88 -9.47
C GLU A 178 11.39 0.38 -9.12
N HIS A 179 11.06 0.04 -7.86
CA HIS A 179 11.02 -1.34 -7.40
C HIS A 179 9.88 -2.16 -8.00
N LEU A 180 8.76 -1.52 -8.32
CA LEU A 180 7.59 -2.20 -8.89
C LEU A 180 7.75 -2.42 -10.41
N MET A 181 8.70 -1.73 -11.02
CA MET A 181 8.94 -1.79 -12.46
C MET A 181 9.72 -3.05 -12.84
N PRO A 182 9.25 -3.81 -13.85
CA PRO A 182 9.98 -4.98 -14.34
C PRO A 182 11.35 -4.56 -14.92
N GLU A 183 11.37 -3.49 -15.72
CA GLU A 183 12.56 -3.00 -16.41
C GLU A 183 12.85 -1.55 -16.01
N VAL A 184 14.03 -1.32 -15.43
CA VAL A 184 14.53 0.02 -15.07
C VAL A 184 15.90 0.18 -15.71
N GLU A 185 16.04 1.21 -16.54
CA GLU A 185 17.32 1.62 -17.10
C GLU A 185 17.68 3.01 -16.58
N TYR A 186 18.81 3.10 -15.87
CA TYR A 186 19.43 4.32 -15.40
C TYR A 186 20.30 4.96 -16.49
N ALA A 187 20.58 6.26 -16.35
CA ALA A 187 21.47 6.99 -17.24
C ALA A 187 22.92 6.45 -17.16
N GLU A 188 23.33 6.03 -15.96
CA GLU A 188 24.66 5.52 -15.68
C GLU A 188 24.77 4.02 -16.00
N LYS A 189 25.71 3.67 -16.87
CA LYS A 189 25.92 2.28 -17.30
C LYS A 189 26.39 1.37 -16.16
N GLU A 190 27.28 1.88 -15.31
CA GLU A 190 27.79 1.11 -14.16
C GLU A 190 26.69 0.79 -13.15
N LEU A 191 25.77 1.73 -12.93
CA LEU A 191 24.63 1.53 -12.05
C LEU A 191 23.66 0.49 -12.62
N ASN A 192 23.44 0.49 -13.93
CA ASN A 192 22.64 -0.55 -14.60
C ASN A 192 23.24 -1.95 -14.40
N GLU A 193 24.55 -2.09 -14.58
CA GLU A 193 25.24 -3.35 -14.36
C GLU A 193 25.15 -3.80 -12.90
N LEU A 194 25.31 -2.88 -11.95
CA LEU A 194 25.20 -3.17 -10.52
C LEU A 194 23.79 -3.65 -10.15
N MET A 195 22.76 -2.95 -10.60
CA MET A 195 21.36 -3.30 -10.32
C MET A 195 20.94 -4.61 -10.98
N ARG A 196 21.43 -4.87 -12.20
CA ARG A 196 21.21 -6.15 -12.88
C ARG A 196 21.87 -7.31 -12.11
N LYS A 197 23.13 -7.15 -11.70
CA LYS A 197 23.82 -8.15 -10.87
C LYS A 197 23.12 -8.37 -9.53
N TYR A 198 22.57 -7.31 -8.92
CA TYR A 198 21.80 -7.42 -7.69
C TYR A 198 20.54 -8.28 -7.86
N LYS A 199 19.73 -8.00 -8.90
CA LYS A 199 18.54 -8.81 -9.23
C LYS A 199 18.90 -10.25 -9.58
N GLU A 200 19.96 -10.46 -10.36
CA GLU A 200 20.46 -11.80 -10.68
C GLU A 200 20.87 -12.55 -9.40
N ASN A 201 21.61 -11.92 -8.49
CA ASN A 201 21.99 -12.53 -7.21
C ASN A 201 20.78 -12.84 -6.31
N GLU A 202 19.77 -11.96 -6.28
CA GLU A 202 18.52 -12.18 -5.55
C GLU A 202 17.78 -13.41 -6.09
N SER A 203 17.61 -13.50 -7.41
CA SER A 203 16.99 -14.67 -8.05
C SER A 203 17.77 -15.96 -7.84
N ASN A 204 19.10 -15.90 -7.91
CA ASN A 204 19.97 -17.06 -7.67
C ASN A 204 19.88 -17.53 -6.22
N LYS A 205 19.77 -16.60 -5.27
CA LYS A 205 19.56 -16.91 -3.86
C LYS A 205 18.23 -17.63 -3.66
N GLU A 206 17.14 -17.14 -4.26
CA GLU A 206 15.83 -17.79 -4.18
C GLU A 206 15.82 -19.18 -4.80
N MET A 207 16.42 -19.34 -5.99
CA MET A 207 16.57 -20.64 -6.64
C MET A 207 17.36 -21.63 -5.79
N PHE A 208 18.48 -21.20 -5.20
CA PHE A 208 19.29 -22.03 -4.32
C PHE A 208 18.53 -22.46 -3.05
N PHE A 209 17.72 -21.58 -2.47
CA PHE A 209 16.85 -21.93 -1.34
C PHE A 209 15.67 -22.83 -1.73
N ALA A 210 15.17 -22.73 -2.96
CA ALA A 210 14.16 -23.65 -3.48
C ALA A 210 14.78 -25.04 -3.69
N GLU A 211 15.94 -25.10 -4.33
CA GLU A 211 16.68 -26.34 -4.58
C GLU A 211 17.03 -27.06 -3.28
N GLN A 212 17.58 -26.35 -2.28
CA GLN A 212 17.84 -26.95 -0.96
C GLN A 212 16.57 -27.48 -0.27
N ARG A 213 15.44 -26.76 -0.40
CA ARG A 213 14.16 -27.23 0.15
C ARG A 213 13.69 -28.50 -0.55
N GLU A 214 13.81 -28.56 -1.87
CA GLU A 214 13.47 -29.75 -2.64
C GLU A 214 14.38 -30.93 -2.32
N GLU A 215 15.69 -30.72 -2.20
CA GLU A 215 16.65 -31.74 -1.78
C GLU A 215 16.34 -32.26 -0.38
N ALA A 216 16.05 -31.37 0.59
CA ALA A 216 15.68 -31.76 1.94
C ALA A 216 14.37 -32.57 1.96
N ILE A 217 13.35 -32.18 1.19
CA ILE A 217 12.09 -32.93 1.06
C ILE A 217 12.33 -34.30 0.41
N LYS A 218 13.19 -34.37 -0.62
CA LYS A 218 13.52 -35.62 -1.30
C LYS A 218 14.27 -36.57 -0.37
N ALA A 219 15.29 -36.09 0.33
CA ALA A 219 16.02 -36.85 1.34
C ALA A 219 15.08 -37.35 2.46
N GLN A 220 14.17 -36.50 2.94
CA GLN A 220 13.19 -36.89 3.95
C GLN A 220 12.21 -37.97 3.44
N LYS A 221 11.78 -37.90 2.17
CA LYS A 221 10.93 -38.93 1.55
C LYS A 221 11.69 -40.26 1.41
N GLU A 222 12.92 -40.23 0.90
CA GLU A 222 13.76 -41.41 0.74
C GLU A 222 14.06 -42.08 2.10
N GLU A 223 14.35 -41.29 3.14
CA GLU A 223 14.57 -41.80 4.49
C GLU A 223 13.29 -42.39 5.12
N ASN A 224 12.14 -41.74 4.92
CA ASN A 224 10.85 -42.28 5.36
C ASN A 224 10.48 -43.58 4.64
N GLU A 225 10.74 -43.68 3.33
CA GLU A 225 10.52 -44.92 2.58
C GLU A 225 11.46 -46.04 3.05
N ARG A 226 12.73 -45.72 3.29
CA ARG A 226 13.71 -46.67 3.84
C ARG A 226 13.28 -47.17 5.22
N ARG A 227 12.83 -46.27 6.10
CA ARG A 227 12.30 -46.61 7.43
C ARG A 227 11.03 -47.45 7.35
N LYS A 228 10.14 -47.19 6.40
CA LYS A 228 8.94 -48.03 6.16
C LYS A 228 9.32 -49.44 5.71
N LYS A 229 10.29 -49.58 4.80
CA LYS A 229 10.79 -50.89 4.35
C LYS A 229 11.43 -51.67 5.49
N ALA A 230 12.32 -51.03 6.27
CA ALA A 230 12.93 -51.66 7.45
C ALA A 230 11.89 -52.10 8.49
N ASN A 231 10.91 -51.26 8.82
CA ASN A 231 9.83 -51.63 9.75
C ASN A 231 8.93 -52.75 9.20
N ALA A 232 8.73 -52.84 7.89
CA ALA A 232 7.96 -53.93 7.27
C ALA A 232 8.74 -55.25 7.30
N GLU A 233 10.06 -55.20 7.09
CA GLU A 233 10.97 -56.35 7.21
C GLU A 233 11.05 -56.84 8.66
N GLU A 234 11.18 -55.94 9.65
CA GLU A 234 11.17 -56.29 11.08
C GLU A 234 9.84 -56.92 11.50
N LYS A 235 8.69 -56.35 11.07
CA LYS A 235 7.37 -56.95 11.33
C LYS A 235 7.20 -58.32 10.68
N ALA A 236 7.70 -58.51 9.45
CA ALA A 236 7.67 -59.81 8.80
C ALA A 236 8.53 -60.85 9.54
N LEU A 237 9.66 -60.43 10.11
CA LEU A 237 10.50 -61.28 10.96
C LEU A 237 9.81 -61.62 12.29
N GLU A 238 9.16 -60.64 12.94
CA GLU A 238 8.40 -60.85 14.18
C GLU A 238 7.19 -61.78 13.95
N ASP A 239 6.44 -61.60 12.88
CA ASP A 239 5.31 -62.48 12.51
C ASP A 239 5.79 -63.89 12.14
N ALA A 240 6.97 -64.05 11.53
CA ALA A 240 7.58 -65.36 11.32
C ALA A 240 8.09 -66.03 12.61
N SER A 241 8.44 -65.23 13.62
CA SER A 241 8.91 -65.70 14.94
C SER A 241 7.76 -66.07 15.90
N LYS A 242 6.54 -65.58 15.66
CA LYS A 242 5.32 -66.04 16.36
C LYS A 242 4.92 -67.41 15.80
N ALA A 243 5.47 -68.46 16.39
CA ALA A 243 5.04 -69.83 16.15
C ALA A 243 3.53 -70.00 16.47
N VAL A 244 2.74 -70.33 15.45
CA VAL A 244 1.36 -70.78 15.63
C VAL A 244 1.40 -72.14 16.33
N HIS A 245 0.81 -72.23 17.52
CA HIS A 245 0.68 -73.49 18.27
C HIS A 245 -0.14 -74.50 17.43
N PRO A 246 0.40 -75.69 17.10
CA PRO A 246 -0.29 -76.66 16.28
C PRO A 246 -1.27 -77.46 17.14
N SER A 247 -2.44 -76.88 17.40
CA SER A 247 -3.58 -77.63 17.92
C SER A 247 -4.84 -77.12 17.28
N GLU A 248 -5.08 -77.58 16.05
CA GLU A 248 -6.37 -78.11 15.59
C GLU A 248 -6.20 -78.60 14.14
N GLY A 249 -5.50 -79.72 14.02
CA GLY A 249 -5.61 -80.60 12.87
C GLY A 249 -6.42 -81.84 13.28
N ALA A 250 -7.56 -82.01 12.62
CA ALA A 250 -8.23 -83.29 12.38
C ALA A 250 -8.80 -84.07 13.58
N HIS A 251 -10.11 -83.87 13.79
CA HIS A 251 -11.12 -84.90 14.07
C HIS A 251 -12.49 -84.24 13.81
N ARG A 252 -13.48 -84.80 13.14
CA ARG A 252 -13.73 -86.00 12.33
C ARG A 252 -15.09 -85.74 11.64
N ASP A 253 -15.59 -86.70 10.86
CA ASP A 253 -16.96 -86.80 10.35
C ASP A 253 -18.08 -86.27 11.26
#